data_AF-A0A1B6H1U4-F1
#
_entry.id   AF-A0A1B6H1U4-F1
#
_cell.length_a   1.000
_cell.length_b   1.000
_cell.length_c   1.000
_cell.angle_alpha   90.00
_cell.angle_beta   90.00
_cell.angle_gamma   90.00
#
_symmetry.space_group_name_H-M   'P 1'
#
loop_
_entity.id
_entity.type
_entity.pdbx_description
1 polymer ?
#
loop_
_entity_poly.entity_id
_entity_poly.type
_entity_poly.pdbx_seq_one_letter_code
_entity_poly.pdbx_strand_id
1 'polypeptide(L)'
;IKDFIENNCIIHPKKAKYLSNTNPAPPIFKPLIKTHKEGNPIRPVINAIPSPSYKIAKYINTLIKNNISNTSTASCKNSKDFIQKLLLQNIPKRHLLTTIDVENMYG
;
A
#
# COMPACT_ATOMS: atom_id res chain seq x y z
N ILE A 1 -14.66 2.29 -17.71
CA ILE A 1 -13.64 3.05 -16.92
C ILE A 1 -13.01 4.15 -17.74
N LYS A 2 -12.37 3.86 -18.89
CA LYS A 2 -11.75 4.90 -19.73
C LYS A 2 -12.73 6.02 -20.12
N ASP A 3 -13.90 5.65 -20.66
CA ASP A 3 -14.92 6.62 -21.07
C ASP A 3 -15.44 7.45 -19.90
N PHE A 4 -15.51 6.86 -18.71
CA PHE A 4 -15.87 7.58 -17.49
C PHE A 4 -14.81 8.66 -17.18
N ILE A 5 -13.52 8.33 -17.14
CA ILE A 5 -12.46 9.31 -16.80
C ILE A 5 -12.41 10.45 -17.84
N GLU A 6 -12.56 10.12 -19.12
CA GLU A 6 -12.44 11.10 -20.21
C GLU A 6 -13.63 12.08 -20.25
N ASN A 7 -14.83 11.65 -19.85
CA ASN A 7 -16.05 12.45 -19.97
C ASN A 7 -16.57 13.10 -18.68
N ASN A 8 -16.01 12.78 -17.50
CA ASN A 8 -16.62 13.22 -16.23
C ASN A 8 -16.22 14.63 -15.75
N CYS A 9 -15.52 15.46 -16.53
CA CYS A 9 -15.09 16.84 -16.19
C CYS A 9 -14.29 17.05 -14.89
N ILE A 10 -14.17 16.04 -14.01
CA ILE A 10 -13.46 16.09 -12.72
C ILE A 10 -11.95 16.08 -12.91
N ILE A 11 -11.47 15.40 -13.95
CA ILE A 11 -10.04 15.27 -14.26
C ILE A 11 -9.78 15.98 -15.58
N HIS A 12 -8.77 16.86 -15.59
CA HIS A 12 -8.35 17.54 -16.81
C HIS A 12 -8.12 16.55 -17.97
N PRO A 13 -8.69 16.75 -19.17
CA PRO A 13 -8.72 15.74 -20.25
C PRO A 13 -7.34 15.19 -20.65
N LYS A 14 -6.32 16.06 -20.70
CA LYS A 14 -4.93 15.61 -20.98
C LYS A 14 -4.47 14.58 -19.95
N LYS A 15 -4.77 14.79 -18.66
CA LYS A 15 -4.40 13.89 -17.56
C LYS A 15 -5.25 12.62 -17.57
N ALA A 16 -6.54 12.73 -17.89
CA ALA A 16 -7.46 11.61 -18.01
C ALA A 16 -6.95 10.53 -18.98
N LYS A 17 -6.44 10.94 -20.14
CA LYS A 17 -5.83 10.03 -21.13
C LYS A 17 -4.68 9.20 -20.54
N TYR A 18 -3.80 9.81 -19.73
CA TYR A 18 -2.67 9.12 -19.09
C TYR A 18 -3.09 8.18 -17.95
N LEU A 19 -4.27 8.39 -17.36
CA LEU A 19 -4.83 7.54 -16.31
C LEU A 19 -5.58 6.31 -16.84
N SER A 20 -5.78 6.22 -18.15
CA SER A 20 -6.31 5.03 -18.79
C SER A 20 -5.20 4.01 -19.06
N ASN A 21 -5.47 2.72 -18.85
CA ASN A 21 -4.61 1.65 -19.31
C ASN A 21 -4.94 1.34 -20.77
N THR A 22 -3.94 1.37 -21.67
CA THR A 22 -4.14 1.26 -23.12
C THR A 22 -4.41 -0.16 -23.59
N ASN A 23 -3.89 -1.16 -22.86
CA ASN A 23 -4.15 -2.57 -23.11
C ASN A 23 -4.44 -3.28 -21.78
N PRO A 24 -5.63 -3.06 -21.19
CA PRO A 24 -5.95 -3.63 -19.89
C PRO A 24 -6.14 -5.15 -19.97
N ALA A 25 -5.70 -5.86 -18.94
CA ALA A 25 -6.01 -7.26 -18.72
C ALA A 25 -6.43 -7.50 -17.26
N PRO A 26 -7.07 -8.61 -16.93
CA PRO A 26 -7.39 -8.96 -15.54
C PRO A 26 -6.14 -8.95 -14.65
N PRO A 27 -6.25 -8.57 -13.36
CA PRO A 27 -5.17 -8.74 -12.39
C PRO A 27 -4.68 -10.17 -12.34
N ILE A 28 -3.37 -10.36 -12.15
CA ILE A 28 -2.74 -11.69 -12.16
C ILE A 28 -2.56 -12.17 -10.72
N PHE A 29 -3.11 -13.34 -10.41
CA PHE A 29 -2.87 -14.00 -9.13
C PHE A 29 -1.46 -14.61 -9.09
N LYS A 30 -0.69 -14.24 -8.07
CA LYS A 30 0.66 -14.74 -7.80
C LYS A 30 0.66 -15.42 -6.41
N PRO A 31 0.43 -16.74 -6.33
CA PRO A 31 0.49 -17.44 -5.05
C PRO A 31 1.94 -17.52 -4.57
N LEU A 32 2.19 -17.12 -3.32
CA LEU A 32 3.46 -17.32 -2.65
C LEU A 32 3.27 -18.25 -1.46
N ILE A 33 4.16 -19.19 -1.22
CA ILE A 33 4.04 -20.10 -0.07
C ILE A 33 4.58 -19.45 1.21
N LYS A 34 3.82 -19.54 2.31
CA LYS A 34 4.30 -19.15 3.64
C LYS A 34 5.06 -20.32 4.27
N THR A 35 6.33 -20.46 3.92
CA THR A 35 7.21 -21.57 4.35
C THR A 35 7.48 -21.64 5.87
N HIS A 36 7.14 -20.58 6.61
CA HIS A 36 7.31 -20.49 8.07
C HIS A 36 6.04 -20.84 8.85
N LYS A 37 4.95 -21.22 8.17
CA LYS A 37 3.69 -21.63 8.81
C LYS A 37 3.42 -23.11 8.53
N GLU A 38 2.91 -23.81 9.53
CA GLU A 38 2.50 -25.21 9.39
C GLU A 38 1.50 -25.38 8.24
N GLY A 39 1.63 -26.48 7.49
CA GLY A 39 0.80 -26.75 6.31
C GLY A 39 1.13 -25.88 5.09
N ASN A 40 2.15 -25.01 5.17
CA ASN A 40 2.63 -24.18 4.06
C ASN A 40 1.52 -23.40 3.33
N PRO A 41 0.68 -22.61 4.03
CA PRO A 41 -0.46 -21.94 3.43
C PRO A 41 -0.04 -20.90 2.38
N ILE A 42 -0.92 -20.65 1.42
CA ILE A 42 -0.70 -19.65 0.37
C ILE A 42 -0.83 -18.22 0.97
N ARG A 43 0.11 -17.35 0.62
CA ARG A 43 0.02 -15.90 0.70
C ARG A 43 -0.49 -15.39 -0.66
N PRO A 44 -1.76 -14.98 -0.76
CA PRO A 44 -2.29 -14.46 -2.00
C PRO A 44 -1.63 -13.11 -2.31
N VAL A 45 -1.07 -12.95 -3.52
CA VAL A 45 -0.57 -11.67 -4.03
C VAL A 45 -1.24 -11.40 -5.36
N ILE A 46 -1.72 -10.18 -5.57
CA ILE A 46 -2.35 -9.75 -6.82
C ILE A 46 -1.43 -8.75 -7.52
N ASN A 47 -1.04 -9.08 -8.75
CA ASN A 47 -0.42 -8.11 -9.65
C ASN A 47 -1.53 -7.35 -10.39
N ALA A 48 -1.87 -6.17 -9.87
CA ALA A 48 -2.90 -5.30 -10.45
C ALA A 48 -2.39 -4.41 -11.59
N ILE A 49 -1.09 -4.41 -11.94
CA ILE A 49 -0.52 -3.56 -13.01
C ILE A 49 -1.29 -3.64 -14.34
N PRO A 50 -1.67 -4.83 -14.86
CA PRO A 50 -2.40 -4.89 -16.12
C PRO A 50 -3.85 -4.43 -15.99
N SER A 51 -4.39 -4.26 -14.78
CA SER A 51 -5.81 -3.94 -14.57
C SER A 51 -6.20 -2.59 -15.19
N PRO A 52 -7.47 -2.44 -15.60
CA PRO A 52 -7.97 -1.16 -16.11
C PRO A 52 -7.97 -0.05 -15.05
N SER A 53 -8.01 -0.39 -13.76
CA SER A 53 -8.07 0.57 -12.65
C SER A 53 -6.71 0.98 -12.08
N TYR A 54 -5.62 0.29 -12.44
CA TYR A 54 -4.30 0.46 -11.81
C TYR A 54 -3.82 1.91 -11.75
N LYS A 55 -3.83 2.60 -12.89
CA LYS A 55 -3.30 3.97 -12.99
C LYS A 55 -4.16 4.97 -12.20
N ILE A 56 -5.47 4.78 -12.18
CA ILE A 56 -6.41 5.58 -11.37
C ILE A 56 -6.15 5.33 -9.89
N ALA A 57 -6.06 4.07 -9.46
CA ALA A 57 -5.78 3.72 -8.08
C ALA A 57 -4.44 4.31 -7.61
N LYS A 58 -3.41 4.25 -8.46
CA LYS A 58 -2.11 4.90 -8.21
C LYS A 58 -2.25 6.41 -8.08
N TYR A 59 -3.04 7.05 -8.94
CA TYR A 59 -3.29 8.48 -8.89
C TYR A 59 -4.03 8.90 -7.62
N ILE A 60 -5.09 8.19 -7.25
CA ILE A 60 -5.83 8.40 -6.00
C ILE A 60 -4.89 8.23 -4.81
N ASN A 61 -4.04 7.19 -4.79
CA ASN A 61 -3.05 7.00 -3.74
C ASN A 61 -2.09 8.19 -3.62
N THR A 62 -1.66 8.77 -4.74
CA THR A 62 -0.85 10.01 -4.72
C THR A 62 -1.63 11.19 -4.15
N LEU A 63 -2.91 11.36 -4.51
CA LEU A 63 -3.75 12.42 -3.93
C LEU A 63 -3.91 12.24 -2.43
N ILE A 64 -4.22 11.02 -1.97
CA ILE A 64 -4.33 10.69 -0.55
C ILE A 64 -3.03 11.03 0.17
N LYS A 65 -1.88 10.56 -0.32
CA LYS A 65 -0.58 10.80 0.32
C LYS A 65 -0.20 12.28 0.40
N ASN A 66 -0.60 13.08 -0.59
CA ASN A 66 -0.25 14.50 -0.64
C ASN A 66 -1.17 15.36 0.22
N ASN A 67 -2.43 14.94 0.42
CA ASN A 67 -3.45 15.74 1.11
C ASN A 67 -3.76 15.24 2.53
N ILE A 68 -3.52 13.96 2.81
CA ILE A 68 -3.67 13.38 4.14
C ILE A 68 -2.28 13.33 4.75
N SER A 69 -2.04 14.17 5.75
CA SER A 69 -0.82 14.07 6.56
C SER A 69 -0.85 12.75 7.32
N ASN A 70 0.23 11.97 7.24
CA ASN A 70 0.46 10.87 8.16
C ASN A 70 0.72 11.50 9.55
N THR A 71 -0.33 11.60 10.37
CA THR A 71 -0.29 12.22 11.69
C THR A 71 0.37 11.36 12.76
N SER A 72 0.64 10.08 12.47
CA SER A 72 1.23 9.16 13.45
C SER A 72 2.75 9.38 13.57
N THR A 73 3.13 10.14 14.59
CA THR A 73 4.53 10.32 15.04
C THR A 73 5.15 9.02 15.56
N ALA A 74 4.33 8.04 15.93
CA ALA A 74 4.75 6.72 16.42
C ALA A 74 5.03 5.69 15.30
N SER A 75 4.76 6.04 14.03
CA SER A 75 5.03 5.13 12.91
C SER A 75 6.50 5.18 12.47
N CYS A 76 7.00 4.06 11.96
CA CYS A 76 8.34 3.97 11.37
C CYS A 76 8.24 3.75 9.87
N LYS A 77 9.10 4.44 9.10
CA LYS A 77 9.10 4.35 7.63
C LYS A 77 9.64 3.01 7.13
N ASN A 78 10.65 2.48 7.82
CA ASN A 78 11.33 1.22 7.50
C ASN A 78 12.12 0.72 8.72
N SER A 79 12.79 -0.43 8.59
CA SER A 79 13.59 -1.02 9.66
C SER A 79 14.78 -0.15 10.10
N LYS A 80 15.41 0.60 9.18
CA LYS A 80 16.52 1.50 9.53
C LYS A 80 16.04 2.67 10.38
N ASP A 81 14.92 3.29 9.99
CA ASP A 81 14.26 4.36 10.75
C ASP A 81 13.84 3.88 12.15
N PHE A 82 13.30 2.66 12.24
CA PHE A 82 12.96 2.04 13.53
C PHE A 82 14.17 1.87 14.45
N ILE A 83 15.26 1.30 13.94
CA ILE A 83 16.49 1.11 14.72
C ILE A 83 17.04 2.45 15.19
N GLN A 84 17.09 3.44 14.31
CA GLN A 84 17.56 4.78 14.65
C GLN A 84 16.70 5.41 15.76
N LYS A 85 15.37 5.34 15.64
CA LYS A 85 14.45 5.86 16.67
C LYS A 85 14.67 5.16 18.01
N LEU A 86 14.84 3.84 18.00
CA LEU A 86 15.06 3.04 19.21
C LEU A 86 16.38 3.39 19.90
N LEU A 87 17.47 3.55 19.14
CA LEU A 87 18.78 3.93 19.69
C LEU A 87 18.79 5.32 20.32
N LEU A 88 17.94 6.23 19.81
CA LEU A 88 17.79 7.58 20.36
C LEU A 88 16.87 7.62 21.59
N GLN A 89 16.14 6.54 21.92
CA GLN A 89 15.29 6.51 23.10
C GLN A 89 16.12 6.23 24.37
N ASN A 90 15.96 7.07 25.39
CA ASN A 90 16.44 6.78 26.73
C ASN A 90 15.38 5.96 27.48
N ILE A 91 15.57 4.65 27.61
CA ILE A 91 14.61 3.73 28.25
C ILE A 91 14.97 3.59 29.75
N PRO A 92 14.11 4.05 30.68
CA PRO A 92 14.37 3.95 32.11
C PRO A 92 14.32 2.50 32.64
N LYS A 93 15.02 2.23 33.75
CA LYS A 93 15.20 0.89 34.36
C LYS A 93 13.92 0.06 34.67
N ARG A 94 12.72 0.65 34.63
CA ARG A 94 11.45 -0.01 34.95
C ARG A 94 10.41 0.19 33.84
N HIS A 95 10.67 -0.36 32.65
CA HIS A 95 9.75 -0.33 31.52
C HIS A 95 9.48 -1.74 30.99
N LEU A 96 8.28 -1.92 30.44
CA LEU A 96 7.87 -3.14 29.76
C LEU A 96 7.85 -2.89 28.25
N LEU A 97 8.56 -3.74 27.51
CA LEU A 97 8.41 -3.81 26.07
C LEU A 97 7.35 -4.86 25.74
N THR A 98 6.33 -4.48 25.00
CA THR A 98 5.28 -5.38 24.54
C THR A 98 5.31 -5.48 23.02
N THR A 99 5.03 -6.68 22.52
CA THR A 99 4.90 -6.95 21.09
C THR A 99 3.45 -7.26 20.80
N ILE A 100 2.84 -6.49 19.90
CA ILE A 100 1.47 -6.70 19.44
C ILE A 100 1.55 -7.01 17.96
N ASP A 101 0.97 -8.14 17.55
CA ASP A 101 0.88 -8.54 16.14
C ASP A 101 -0.56 -8.38 15.64
N VAL A 102 -0.71 -7.95 14.40
CA VAL A 102 -2.00 -7.79 13.73
C VAL A 102 -2.14 -8.92 12.72
N GLU A 103 -3.08 -9.84 12.98
CA GLU A 103 -3.25 -11.05 12.15
C GLU A 103 -3.61 -10.72 10.69
N ASN A 104 -4.46 -9.71 10.49
CA ASN A 104 -4.89 -9.30 9.16
C ASN A 104 -5.18 -7.79 9.06
N MET A 105 -4.36 -7.08 8.26
CA MET A 105 -4.49 -5.64 8.06
C MET A 105 -5.42 -5.27 6.90
N TYR A 106 -5.65 -6.20 5.97
CA TYR A 106 -6.42 -5.98 4.72
C TYR A 106 -7.62 -6.94 4.60
N GLY A 107 -7.93 -7.65 5.68
CA GLY A 107 -8.87 -8.77 5.74
C GLY A 107 -10.30 -8.41 5.47
#